data_AF-A0A6B8TBZ4-F1
#
_entry.id   AF-A0A6B8TBZ4-F1
#
_cell.length_a   1.000
_cell.length_b   1.000
_cell.length_c   1.000
_cell.angle_alpha   90.00
_cell.angle_beta   90.00
_cell.angle_gamma   90.00
#
_symmetry.space_group_name_H-M   'P 1'
#
loop_
_entity.id
_entity.type
_entity.pdbx_description
1 polymer ?
#
loop_
_entity_poly.entity_id
_entity_poly.type
_entity_poly.pdbx_seq_one_letter_code
_entity_poly.pdbx_strand_id
1 'polypeptide(L)'
;MTGEADAALLEPALEPPLEVTRTGPAAAWADASALEREGIRLVEARTAVVLVIVDGRVPPTRADVALVEAVSGATGRCAVGLDLDRDREPGSDPDAMPGPNPSRDAGYLDRWRDAVHVDVVVGPLDATMARTLKLLAAGPAWPITPTPGQRRRALLGAQLAADRAGRARAVDKQMREKRAAVPHAIADALEAVARRAGGHAPAELDRAVERAAGRVADALDLPRAPDCPRAPDPPRGGGLMEAGVGVLTLGAALGTGGLLGAPLRWAGLPGWAVGAITVVVGVALALALAIGAWRRRCERERAAWAAAHLAKVRRGWDREIAAMLRDEARPPPDGWRARHLAGALRAETGG
;
A
#
# COMPACT_ATOMS: atom_id res chain seq x y z
N MET A 1 33.36 -50.78 -60.87
CA MET A 1 32.57 -49.53 -60.94
C MET A 1 31.34 -49.78 -60.08
N THR A 2 31.37 -49.41 -58.79
CA THR A 2 30.95 -48.09 -58.23
C THR A 2 29.48 -47.81 -58.57
N GLY A 3 28.56 -47.50 -57.65
CA GLY A 3 28.66 -47.05 -56.26
C GLY A 3 27.45 -47.54 -55.44
N GLU A 4 27.60 -47.53 -54.12
CA GLU A 4 27.01 -46.52 -53.22
C GLU A 4 25.59 -46.93 -52.80
N ALA A 5 25.49 -47.64 -51.66
CA ALA A 5 25.36 -47.01 -50.34
C ALA A 5 24.01 -46.29 -50.22
N ASP A 6 23.00 -47.04 -49.81
CA ASP A 6 21.91 -46.47 -49.02
C ASP A 6 21.57 -47.45 -47.89
N ALA A 7 22.56 -47.61 -47.01
CA ALA A 7 22.32 -48.03 -45.64
C ALA A 7 21.69 -46.84 -44.90
N ALA A 8 20.43 -46.56 -45.22
CA ALA A 8 19.58 -45.74 -44.37
C ALA A 8 19.31 -46.55 -43.11
N LEU A 9 20.22 -46.41 -42.15
CA LEU A 9 19.99 -46.70 -40.74
C LEU A 9 18.66 -46.07 -40.36
N LEU A 10 17.65 -46.91 -40.17
CA LEU A 10 16.43 -46.57 -39.45
C LEU A 10 16.84 -46.30 -38.00
N GLU A 11 17.31 -45.08 -37.72
CA GLU A 11 17.28 -44.57 -36.36
C GLU A 11 15.81 -44.58 -35.91
N PRO A 12 15.47 -45.27 -34.81
CA PRO A 12 14.12 -45.20 -34.28
C PRO A 12 13.84 -43.75 -33.92
N ALA A 13 12.75 -43.19 -34.43
CA ALA A 13 12.31 -41.85 -34.07
C ALA A 13 12.25 -41.76 -32.54
N LEU A 14 13.16 -40.98 -31.93
CA LEU A 14 13.13 -40.73 -30.50
C LEU A 14 11.78 -40.07 -30.19
N GLU A 15 10.88 -40.81 -29.56
CA GLU A 15 9.67 -40.24 -29.01
C GLU A 15 10.05 -39.07 -28.11
N PRO A 16 9.37 -37.91 -28.24
CA PRO A 16 9.67 -36.77 -27.40
C PRO A 16 9.47 -37.15 -25.92
N PRO A 17 10.36 -36.70 -25.01
CA PRO A 17 10.28 -37.08 -23.60
C PRO A 17 8.96 -36.60 -22.99
N LEU A 18 8.36 -37.44 -22.15
CA LEU A 18 7.10 -37.12 -21.49
C LEU A 18 7.33 -36.06 -20.41
N GLU A 19 6.65 -34.92 -20.53
CA GLU A 19 6.73 -33.85 -19.53
C GLU A 19 5.79 -34.10 -18.34
N VAL A 20 6.37 -34.20 -17.15
CA VAL A 20 5.65 -34.47 -15.90
C VAL A 20 5.88 -33.31 -14.93
N THR A 21 4.81 -32.73 -14.40
CA THR A 21 4.92 -31.70 -13.36
C THR A 21 5.53 -32.30 -12.11
N ARG A 22 6.60 -31.70 -11.62
CA ARG A 22 7.24 -32.06 -10.36
C ARG A 22 6.71 -31.18 -9.22
N THR A 23 6.29 -31.79 -8.11
CA THR A 23 5.87 -31.06 -6.90
C THR A 23 6.16 -31.90 -5.64
N GLY A 24 6.02 -31.32 -4.45
CA GLY A 24 6.20 -32.03 -3.18
C GLY A 24 7.42 -31.60 -2.35
N PRO A 25 7.52 -32.06 -1.10
CA PRO A 25 8.53 -31.62 -0.14
C PRO A 25 9.97 -32.00 -0.51
N ALA A 26 10.15 -33.08 -1.28
CA ALA A 26 11.46 -33.54 -1.74
C ALA A 26 11.77 -33.15 -3.20
N ALA A 27 10.85 -32.45 -3.88
CA ALA A 27 10.96 -32.13 -5.29
C ALA A 27 12.26 -31.40 -5.68
N ALA A 28 12.79 -30.55 -4.79
CA ALA A 28 13.96 -29.73 -5.10
C ALA A 28 15.30 -30.49 -5.07
N TRP A 29 15.36 -31.65 -4.41
CA TRP A 29 16.63 -32.32 -4.10
C TRP A 29 16.65 -33.83 -4.38
N ALA A 30 15.50 -34.45 -4.67
CA ALA A 30 15.41 -35.88 -4.96
C ALA A 30 16.11 -36.28 -6.28
N ASP A 31 16.73 -37.45 -6.29
CA ASP A 31 17.38 -38.00 -7.49
C ASP A 31 16.33 -38.60 -8.46
N ALA A 32 16.11 -37.90 -9.57
CA ALA A 32 15.22 -38.34 -10.65
C ALA A 32 15.96 -38.89 -11.87
N SER A 33 17.28 -39.12 -11.79
CA SER A 33 18.11 -39.54 -12.93
C SER A 33 17.61 -40.85 -13.56
N ALA A 34 17.00 -41.74 -12.77
CA ALA A 34 16.37 -42.95 -13.26
C ALA A 34 15.14 -42.70 -14.14
N LEU A 35 14.37 -41.64 -13.88
CA LEU A 35 13.22 -41.25 -14.68
C LEU A 35 13.67 -40.58 -15.99
N GLU A 36 14.70 -39.73 -15.91
CA GLU A 36 15.25 -39.02 -17.07
C GLU A 36 15.86 -39.99 -18.10
N ARG A 37 16.57 -41.03 -17.63
CA ARG A 37 17.10 -42.11 -18.49
C ARG A 37 16.01 -42.86 -19.24
N GLU A 38 14.80 -42.92 -18.69
CA GLU A 38 13.64 -43.57 -19.29
C GLU A 38 12.79 -42.60 -20.14
N GLY A 39 13.28 -41.38 -20.40
CA GLY A 39 12.61 -40.40 -21.25
C GLY A 39 11.49 -39.61 -20.56
N ILE A 40 11.53 -39.46 -19.23
CA ILE A 40 10.65 -38.55 -18.47
C ILE A 40 11.37 -37.23 -18.23
N ARG A 41 10.75 -36.10 -18.57
CA ARG A 41 11.27 -34.77 -18.27
C ARG A 41 10.44 -34.13 -17.15
N LEU A 42 11.07 -33.87 -16.01
CA LEU A 42 10.43 -33.19 -14.89
C LEU A 42 10.44 -31.67 -15.11
N VAL A 43 9.27 -31.04 -15.02
CA VAL A 43 9.12 -29.59 -15.25
C VAL A 43 8.37 -28.91 -14.11
N GLU A 44 8.64 -27.62 -13.91
CA GLU A 44 7.91 -26.73 -12.98
C GLU A 44 6.77 -25.98 -13.70
N ALA A 45 6.17 -26.62 -14.70
CA ALA A 45 5.04 -26.13 -15.46
C ALA A 45 3.83 -27.03 -15.24
N ARG A 46 2.63 -26.54 -15.55
CA ARG A 46 1.38 -27.33 -15.46
C ARG A 46 1.32 -28.32 -16.64
N THR A 47 1.43 -29.61 -16.36
CA THR A 47 1.23 -30.68 -17.34
C THR A 47 0.07 -31.58 -16.92
N ALA A 48 -0.28 -32.54 -17.78
CA ALA A 48 -1.39 -33.45 -17.55
C ALA A 48 -1.10 -34.50 -16.47
N VAL A 49 0.16 -34.80 -16.18
CA VAL A 49 0.59 -35.81 -15.19
C VAL A 49 1.45 -35.12 -14.14
N VAL A 50 1.14 -35.36 -12.86
CA VAL A 50 1.87 -34.77 -11.74
C VAL A 50 2.53 -35.85 -10.90
N LEU A 51 3.83 -35.70 -10.67
CA LEU A 51 4.59 -36.53 -9.75
C LEU A 51 4.84 -35.74 -8.45
N VAL A 52 4.29 -36.25 -7.35
CA VAL A 52 4.57 -35.73 -6.00
C VAL A 52 5.77 -36.48 -5.45
N ILE A 53 6.89 -35.78 -5.25
CA ILE A 53 8.13 -36.37 -4.76
C ILE A 53 8.28 -36.15 -3.26
N VAL A 54 8.55 -37.24 -2.53
CA VAL A 54 8.63 -37.29 -1.07
C VAL A 54 9.90 -38.01 -0.61
N ASP A 55 10.39 -37.67 0.57
CA ASP A 55 11.51 -38.39 1.20
C ASP A 55 11.01 -39.76 1.69
N GLY A 56 11.53 -40.85 1.11
CA GLY A 56 11.13 -42.20 1.50
C GLY A 56 11.62 -42.63 2.88
N ARG A 57 12.47 -41.81 3.53
CA ARG A 57 12.98 -42.02 4.90
C ARG A 57 12.09 -41.39 5.97
N VAL A 58 11.02 -40.69 5.59
CA VAL A 58 10.11 -39.98 6.51
C VAL A 58 8.68 -40.51 6.37
N PRO A 59 7.94 -40.73 7.47
CA PRO A 59 6.53 -41.12 7.41
C PRO A 59 5.65 -40.01 6.81
N PRO A 60 4.55 -40.35 6.14
CA PRO A 60 3.63 -39.36 5.58
C PRO A 60 3.02 -38.48 6.67
N THR A 61 3.06 -37.15 6.49
CA THR A 61 2.31 -36.23 7.35
C THR A 61 0.90 -36.00 6.80
N ARG A 62 -0.01 -35.50 7.64
CA ARG A 62 -1.35 -35.10 7.20
C ARG A 62 -1.33 -34.03 6.10
N ALA A 63 -0.32 -33.16 6.10
CA ALA A 63 -0.19 -32.11 5.11
C ALA A 63 0.22 -32.70 3.75
N ASP A 64 1.13 -33.68 3.75
CA ASP A 64 1.59 -34.32 2.52
C ASP A 64 0.48 -35.17 1.88
N VAL A 65 -0.26 -35.95 2.68
CA VAL A 65 -1.41 -36.71 2.17
C VAL A 65 -2.47 -35.78 1.59
N ALA A 66 -2.77 -34.66 2.27
CA ALA A 66 -3.72 -33.68 1.77
C ALA A 66 -3.24 -33.02 0.45
N LEU A 67 -1.93 -32.82 0.27
CA LEU A 67 -1.36 -32.35 -0.99
C LEU A 67 -1.59 -33.39 -2.11
N VAL A 68 -1.28 -34.66 -1.86
CA VAL A 68 -1.47 -35.74 -2.84
C VAL A 68 -2.94 -35.86 -3.25
N GLU A 69 -3.86 -35.84 -2.28
CA GLU A 69 -5.30 -35.89 -2.53
C GLU A 69 -5.79 -34.67 -3.33
N ALA A 70 -5.28 -33.47 -3.01
CA ALA A 70 -5.65 -32.25 -3.72
C ALA A 70 -5.15 -32.25 -5.17
N VAL A 71 -3.91 -32.69 -5.39
CA VAL A 71 -3.31 -32.81 -6.72
C VAL A 71 -4.06 -33.87 -7.53
N SER A 72 -4.30 -35.04 -6.94
CA SER A 72 -5.04 -36.12 -7.60
C SER A 72 -6.49 -35.73 -7.88
N GLY A 73 -7.18 -35.06 -6.97
CA GLY A 73 -8.54 -34.55 -7.21
C GLY A 73 -8.61 -33.49 -8.32
N ALA A 74 -7.52 -32.75 -8.56
CA ALA A 74 -7.46 -31.73 -9.61
C ALA A 74 -7.07 -32.31 -10.99
N THR A 75 -6.13 -33.26 -11.03
CA THR A 75 -5.57 -33.76 -12.30
C THR A 75 -6.10 -35.15 -12.70
N GLY A 76 -6.45 -35.98 -11.72
CA GLY A 76 -6.78 -37.41 -11.91
C GLY A 76 -5.64 -38.25 -12.50
N ARG A 77 -4.43 -37.69 -12.59
CA ARG A 77 -3.23 -38.32 -13.15
C ARG A 77 -2.05 -37.98 -12.25
N CYS A 78 -2.09 -38.52 -11.04
CA CYS A 78 -1.14 -38.25 -9.97
C CYS A 78 -0.42 -39.53 -9.56
N ALA A 79 0.88 -39.44 -9.30
CA ALA A 79 1.67 -40.50 -8.67
C ALA A 79 2.53 -39.91 -7.55
N VAL A 80 2.90 -40.75 -6.57
CA VAL A 80 3.84 -40.41 -5.49
C VAL A 80 5.14 -41.17 -5.71
N GLY A 81 6.22 -40.42 -5.91
CA GLY A 81 7.58 -40.94 -6.04
C GLY A 81 8.35 -40.79 -4.74
N LEU A 82 8.83 -41.90 -4.20
CA LEU A 82 9.68 -41.90 -3.01
C LEU A 82 11.15 -41.85 -3.44
N ASP A 83 11.87 -40.83 -2.96
CA ASP A 83 13.32 -40.81 -3.04
C ASP A 83 13.88 -41.78 -2.00
N LEU A 84 14.55 -42.84 -2.47
CA LEU A 84 15.20 -43.85 -1.65
C LEU A 84 16.68 -43.83 -2.01
N ASP A 85 17.55 -43.71 -1.00
CA ASP A 85 19.01 -43.79 -1.20
C ASP A 85 19.33 -45.14 -1.88
N ARG A 86 19.66 -45.10 -3.18
CA ARG A 86 20.04 -46.29 -3.96
C ARG A 86 21.50 -46.68 -3.82
N ASP A 87 22.32 -45.79 -3.26
CA ASP A 87 23.76 -45.97 -3.09
C ASP A 87 24.12 -46.52 -1.70
N ARG A 88 23.60 -47.70 -1.35
CA ARG A 88 24.31 -48.55 -0.40
C ARG A 88 24.70 -49.84 -1.10
N GLU A 89 25.95 -49.90 -1.53
CA GLU A 89 26.59 -51.12 -2.00
C GLU A 89 26.34 -52.26 -0.99
N PRO A 90 25.97 -53.47 -1.45
CA PRO A 90 25.85 -54.64 -0.59
C PRO A 90 27.25 -55.13 -0.21
N GLY A 91 27.88 -54.44 0.73
CA GLY A 91 29.26 -54.74 1.14
C GLY A 91 29.78 -54.03 2.39
N SER A 92 28.98 -53.18 3.05
CA SER A 92 29.39 -52.56 4.31
C SER A 92 29.04 -53.45 5.51
N ASP A 93 30.04 -54.26 5.87
CA ASP A 93 30.34 -54.91 7.15
C ASP A 93 29.18 -55.00 8.19
N PRO A 94 28.66 -56.20 8.50
CA PRO A 94 27.52 -56.38 9.42
C PRO A 94 27.83 -56.06 10.91
N ASP A 95 29.09 -55.76 11.26
CA ASP A 95 29.51 -55.57 12.66
C ASP A 95 29.85 -54.13 13.08
N ALA A 96 29.61 -53.13 12.22
CA ALA A 96 29.80 -51.72 12.59
C ALA A 96 28.52 -51.10 13.19
N MET A 97 28.47 -51.08 14.54
CA MET A 97 27.57 -50.34 15.46
C MET A 97 26.21 -50.95 15.86
N PRO A 98 25.95 -51.15 17.18
CA PRO A 98 24.64 -51.48 17.70
C PRO A 98 23.78 -50.20 17.78
N GLY A 99 23.22 -49.79 16.65
CA GLY A 99 22.11 -48.84 16.55
C GLY A 99 20.95 -49.50 15.81
N PRO A 100 19.70 -49.03 15.96
CA PRO A 100 18.56 -49.63 15.27
C PRO A 100 18.83 -49.61 13.77
N ASN A 101 19.04 -50.80 13.20
CA ASN A 101 19.53 -51.03 11.85
C ASN A 101 18.39 -50.69 10.86
N PRO A 102 18.42 -49.54 10.15
CA PRO A 102 17.28 -49.09 9.35
C PRO A 102 17.18 -49.82 7.99
N SER A 103 18.10 -50.75 7.72
CA SER A 103 18.16 -51.54 6.49
C SER A 103 17.30 -52.81 6.51
N ARG A 104 16.61 -53.11 7.64
CA ARG A 104 15.72 -54.27 7.77
C ARG A 104 14.23 -53.98 7.65
N ASP A 105 13.84 -52.72 7.71
CA ASP A 105 12.45 -52.34 7.48
C ASP A 105 12.29 -51.91 6.03
N ALA A 106 11.41 -52.61 5.31
CA ALA A 106 10.70 -52.04 4.19
C ALA A 106 10.33 -50.60 4.54
N GLY A 107 11.03 -49.63 3.93
CA GLY A 107 10.97 -48.23 4.29
C GLY A 107 9.54 -47.70 4.25
N TYR A 108 9.32 -46.46 4.66
CA TYR A 108 7.98 -45.86 4.82
C TYR A 108 7.06 -45.93 3.57
N LEU A 109 7.52 -46.49 2.43
CA LEU A 109 6.73 -46.92 1.29
C LEU A 109 5.39 -47.56 1.65
N ASP A 110 5.36 -48.58 2.53
CA ASP A 110 4.08 -49.23 2.87
C ASP A 110 3.18 -48.28 3.68
N ARG A 111 3.75 -47.47 4.57
CA ARG A 111 2.99 -46.42 5.28
C ARG A 111 2.47 -45.34 4.33
N TRP A 112 3.22 -45.00 3.29
CA TRP A 112 2.81 -44.08 2.23
C TRP A 112 1.68 -44.67 1.38
N ARG A 113 1.76 -45.97 1.04
CA ARG A 113 0.69 -46.70 0.34
C ARG A 113 -0.59 -46.78 1.16
N ASP A 114 -0.47 -47.02 2.46
CA ASP A 114 -1.62 -47.10 3.36
C ASP A 114 -2.24 -45.72 3.65
N ALA A 115 -1.45 -44.65 3.62
CA ALA A 115 -1.91 -43.30 3.94
C ALA A 115 -2.57 -42.58 2.75
N VAL A 116 -2.17 -42.91 1.52
CA VAL A 116 -2.65 -42.29 0.29
C VAL A 116 -3.82 -43.11 -0.27
N HIS A 117 -4.75 -42.45 -0.98
CA HIS A 117 -5.89 -43.13 -1.61
C HIS A 117 -5.44 -44.23 -2.57
N VAL A 118 -6.15 -45.36 -2.56
CA VAL A 118 -5.83 -46.59 -3.33
C VAL A 118 -5.66 -46.39 -4.83
N ASP A 119 -6.27 -45.34 -5.39
CA ASP A 119 -6.21 -45.02 -6.82
C ASP A 119 -4.95 -44.23 -7.23
N VAL A 120 -4.14 -43.78 -6.26
CA VAL A 120 -2.89 -43.06 -6.54
C VAL A 120 -1.73 -44.03 -6.41
N VAL A 121 -0.93 -44.13 -7.47
CA VAL A 121 0.23 -45.02 -7.48
C VAL A 121 1.34 -44.46 -6.61
N VAL A 122 1.87 -45.29 -5.71
CA VAL A 122 2.97 -44.95 -4.80
C VAL A 122 4.13 -45.94 -5.00
N GLY A 123 5.31 -45.42 -5.30
CA GLY A 123 6.49 -46.24 -5.58
C GLY A 123 7.81 -45.47 -5.53
N PRO A 124 8.94 -46.18 -5.58
CA PRO A 124 10.28 -45.57 -5.62
C PRO A 124 10.51 -44.80 -6.94
N LEU A 125 11.39 -43.80 -6.93
CA LEU A 125 11.82 -43.07 -8.14
C LEU A 125 12.69 -43.96 -9.04
N ASP A 126 12.05 -44.75 -9.91
CA ASP A 126 12.73 -45.74 -10.73
C ASP A 126 12.13 -46.00 -12.11
N ALA A 127 12.71 -46.94 -12.86
CA ALA A 127 12.24 -47.30 -14.18
C ALA A 127 10.80 -47.83 -14.18
N THR A 128 10.34 -48.46 -13.08
CA THR A 128 8.94 -48.86 -12.92
C THR A 128 8.04 -47.64 -12.79
N MET A 129 8.43 -46.67 -11.97
CA MET A 129 7.71 -45.39 -11.85
C MET A 129 7.67 -44.63 -13.19
N ALA A 130 8.75 -44.62 -13.96
CA ALA A 130 8.76 -44.02 -15.30
C ALA A 130 7.71 -44.67 -16.22
N ARG A 131 7.61 -46.01 -16.21
CA ARG A 131 6.57 -46.73 -16.96
C ARG A 131 5.17 -46.38 -16.45
N THR A 132 4.97 -46.31 -15.14
CA THR A 132 3.69 -45.88 -14.54
C THR A 132 3.28 -44.48 -15.01
N LEU A 133 4.21 -43.52 -15.02
CA LEU A 133 3.92 -42.15 -15.48
C LEU A 133 3.51 -42.12 -16.96
N LYS A 134 4.16 -42.92 -17.82
CA LYS A 134 3.75 -43.08 -19.23
C LYS A 134 2.35 -43.68 -19.35
N LEU A 135 2.02 -44.69 -18.53
CA LEU A 135 0.69 -45.29 -18.50
C LEU A 135 -0.38 -44.30 -18.01
N LEU A 136 -0.08 -43.50 -16.98
CA LEU A 136 -0.98 -42.44 -16.49
C LEU A 136 -1.20 -41.34 -17.52
N ALA A 137 -0.17 -41.00 -18.32
CA ALA A 137 -0.28 -40.03 -19.40
C ALA A 137 -1.21 -40.54 -20.52
N ALA A 138 -1.10 -41.82 -20.88
CA ALA A 138 -1.92 -42.44 -21.92
C ALA A 138 -3.35 -42.76 -21.44
N GLY A 139 -3.53 -43.01 -20.13
CA GLY A 139 -4.80 -43.42 -19.54
C GLY A 139 -5.79 -42.28 -19.28
N PRO A 140 -7.08 -42.61 -19.01
CA PRO A 140 -8.06 -41.63 -18.58
C PRO A 140 -7.71 -41.05 -17.20
N ALA A 141 -8.15 -39.82 -16.93
CA ALA A 141 -7.97 -39.19 -15.62
C ALA A 141 -9.00 -39.71 -14.61
N TRP A 142 -8.53 -40.14 -13.44
CA TRP A 142 -9.34 -40.65 -12.33
C TRP A 142 -9.20 -39.72 -11.11
N PRO A 143 -9.85 -38.55 -11.12
CA PRO A 143 -9.74 -37.63 -10.00
C PRO A 143 -10.41 -38.21 -8.76
N ILE A 144 -9.67 -38.24 -7.64
CA ILE A 144 -10.25 -38.60 -6.34
C ILE A 144 -11.36 -37.61 -6.04
N THR A 145 -12.55 -38.14 -5.81
CA THR A 145 -13.68 -37.29 -5.42
C THR A 145 -13.42 -36.79 -4.00
N PRO A 146 -13.34 -35.47 -3.75
CA PRO A 146 -13.04 -34.97 -2.42
C PRO A 146 -14.14 -35.40 -1.46
N THR A 147 -13.72 -35.95 -0.31
CA THR A 147 -14.63 -36.39 0.74
C THR A 147 -15.52 -35.23 1.20
N PRO A 148 -16.74 -35.49 1.71
CA PRO A 148 -17.61 -34.45 2.25
C PRO A 148 -16.91 -33.57 3.30
N GLY A 149 -16.03 -34.15 4.12
CA GLY A 149 -15.23 -33.42 5.10
C GLY A 149 -14.20 -32.47 4.49
N GLN A 150 -13.52 -32.88 3.41
CA GLN A 150 -12.61 -32.01 2.65
C GLN A 150 -13.37 -30.85 1.98
N ARG A 151 -14.53 -31.13 1.35
CA ARG A 151 -15.38 -30.08 0.77
C ARG A 151 -15.82 -29.05 1.82
N ARG A 152 -16.25 -29.52 3.00
CA ARG A 152 -16.65 -28.63 4.10
C ARG A 152 -15.49 -27.74 4.56
N ARG A 153 -14.30 -28.29 4.72
CA ARG A 153 -13.10 -27.52 5.09
C ARG A 153 -12.71 -26.49 4.03
N ALA A 154 -12.77 -26.87 2.75
CA ALA A 154 -12.51 -25.96 1.64
C ALA A 154 -13.52 -24.80 1.61
N LEU A 155 -14.82 -25.09 1.80
CA LEU A 155 -15.87 -24.07 1.88
C LEU A 155 -15.66 -23.12 3.05
N LEU A 156 -15.33 -23.64 4.24
CA LEU A 156 -15.01 -22.79 5.40
C LEU A 156 -13.76 -21.93 5.16
N GLY A 157 -12.73 -22.50 4.53
CA GLY A 157 -11.54 -21.76 4.13
C GLY A 157 -11.85 -20.62 3.16
N ALA A 158 -12.70 -20.88 2.17
CA ALA A 158 -13.17 -19.89 1.21
C ALA A 158 -14.01 -18.80 1.87
N GLN A 159 -14.91 -19.15 2.80
CA GLN A 159 -15.68 -18.18 3.59
C GLN A 159 -14.78 -17.27 4.41
N LEU A 160 -13.83 -17.84 5.16
CA LEU A 160 -12.87 -17.06 5.94
C LEU A 160 -11.99 -16.17 5.06
N ALA A 161 -11.62 -16.62 3.86
CA ALA A 161 -10.89 -15.80 2.90
C ALA A 161 -11.75 -14.64 2.37
N ALA A 162 -13.02 -14.90 2.04
CA ALA A 162 -13.98 -13.89 1.62
C ALA A 162 -14.22 -12.84 2.71
N ASP A 163 -14.38 -13.26 3.97
CA ASP A 163 -14.55 -12.35 5.12
C ASP A 163 -13.33 -11.45 5.32
N ARG A 164 -12.12 -12.02 5.21
CA ARG A 164 -10.87 -11.23 5.28
C ARG A 164 -10.79 -10.22 4.14
N ALA A 165 -11.13 -10.63 2.92
CA ALA A 165 -11.16 -9.73 1.77
C ALA A 165 -12.23 -8.64 1.93
N GLY A 166 -13.39 -8.97 2.50
CA GLY A 166 -14.45 -8.03 2.83
C GLY A 166 -13.99 -6.97 3.83
N ARG A 167 -13.33 -7.39 4.92
CA ARG A 167 -12.73 -6.46 5.89
C ARG A 167 -11.67 -5.58 5.28
N ALA A 168 -10.78 -6.12 4.44
CA ALA A 168 -9.77 -5.32 3.74
C ALA A 168 -10.42 -4.23 2.85
N ARG A 169 -11.45 -4.60 2.08
CA ARG A 169 -12.22 -3.64 1.25
C ARG A 169 -12.94 -2.59 2.09
N ALA A 170 -13.44 -2.94 3.27
CA ALA A 170 -14.09 -2.00 4.18
C ALA A 170 -13.07 -0.95 4.70
N VAL A 171 -11.87 -1.39 5.07
CA VAL A 171 -10.76 -0.48 5.47
C VAL A 171 -10.34 0.41 4.30
N ASP A 172 -10.19 -0.15 3.10
CA ASP A 172 -9.87 0.63 1.90
C ASP A 172 -10.95 1.68 1.60
N LYS A 173 -12.23 1.33 1.75
CA LYS A 173 -13.35 2.25 1.58
C LYS A 173 -13.29 3.39 2.61
N GLN A 174 -13.12 3.05 3.89
CA GLN A 174 -12.98 4.04 4.95
C GLN A 174 -11.80 4.98 4.70
N MET A 175 -10.67 4.46 4.22
CA MET A 175 -9.50 5.27 3.87
C MET A 175 -9.77 6.21 2.68
N ARG A 176 -10.52 5.77 1.67
CA ARG A 176 -10.94 6.64 0.55
C ARG A 176 -11.88 7.74 1.03
N GLU A 177 -12.83 7.42 1.91
CA GLU A 177 -13.73 8.40 2.51
C GLU A 177 -12.97 9.44 3.33
N LYS A 178 -12.06 9.00 4.22
CA LYS A 178 -11.17 9.90 4.97
C LYS A 178 -10.39 10.84 4.02
N ARG A 179 -9.76 10.30 2.97
CA ARG A 179 -9.02 11.11 1.97
C ARG A 179 -9.91 12.12 1.23
N ALA A 180 -11.15 11.76 0.92
CA ALA A 180 -12.11 12.67 0.28
C ALA A 180 -12.61 13.77 1.23
N ALA A 181 -12.63 13.51 2.54
CA ALA A 181 -13.03 14.48 3.56
C ALA A 181 -11.94 15.53 3.86
N VAL A 182 -10.65 15.22 3.62
CA VAL A 182 -9.51 16.11 3.94
C VAL A 182 -9.68 17.54 3.41
N PRO A 183 -9.97 17.77 2.11
CA PRO A 183 -10.04 19.14 1.58
C PRO A 183 -11.18 19.97 2.21
N HIS A 184 -12.28 19.31 2.55
CA HIS A 184 -13.45 19.94 3.17
C HIS A 184 -13.16 20.30 4.62
N ALA A 185 -12.58 19.38 5.39
CA ALA A 185 -12.18 19.63 6.78
C ALA A 185 -11.19 20.80 6.89
N ILE A 186 -10.19 20.87 6.00
CA ILE A 186 -9.22 21.97 5.97
C ILE A 186 -9.90 23.29 5.57
N ALA A 187 -10.75 23.28 4.55
CA ALA A 187 -11.46 24.47 4.08
C ALA A 187 -12.36 25.05 5.18
N ASP A 188 -13.19 24.22 5.82
CA ASP A 188 -14.12 24.64 6.87
C ASP A 188 -13.36 25.22 8.09
N ALA A 189 -12.26 24.57 8.48
CA ALA A 189 -11.45 25.00 9.61
C ALA A 189 -10.76 26.35 9.34
N LEU A 190 -10.21 26.55 8.13
CA LEU A 190 -9.54 27.79 7.73
C LEU A 190 -10.52 28.93 7.41
N GLU A 191 -11.70 28.64 6.89
CA GLU A 191 -12.73 29.65 6.63
C GLU A 191 -13.20 30.30 7.94
N ALA A 192 -13.36 29.50 9.00
CA ALA A 192 -13.68 30.00 10.33
C ALA A 192 -12.61 30.97 10.89
N VAL A 193 -11.35 30.78 10.50
CA VAL A 193 -10.24 31.69 10.84
C VAL A 193 -10.29 32.95 9.95
N ALA A 194 -10.46 32.77 8.64
CA ALA A 194 -10.51 33.85 7.65
C ALA A 194 -11.60 34.89 7.97
N ARG A 195 -12.80 34.44 8.39
CA ARG A 195 -13.91 35.34 8.78
C ARG A 195 -13.56 36.31 9.91
N ARG A 196 -12.57 35.98 10.74
CA ARG A 196 -12.17 36.81 11.90
C ARG A 196 -10.81 37.48 11.69
N ALA A 197 -10.07 37.11 10.65
CA ALA A 197 -8.66 37.47 10.45
C ALA A 197 -8.38 38.97 10.31
N GLY A 198 -9.33 39.77 9.82
CA GLY A 198 -9.15 41.21 9.59
C GLY A 198 -8.80 42.03 10.84
N GLY A 199 -9.07 41.51 12.04
CA GLY A 199 -8.74 42.15 13.32
C GLY A 199 -7.62 41.49 14.13
N HIS A 200 -7.01 40.40 13.63
CA HIS A 200 -6.06 39.62 14.44
C HIS A 200 -4.67 40.25 14.46
N ALA A 201 -4.05 40.29 15.64
CA ALA A 201 -2.59 40.41 15.73
C ALA A 201 -1.91 39.12 15.21
N PRO A 202 -0.64 39.15 14.78
CA PRO A 202 0.07 37.97 14.28
C PRO A 202 0.00 36.76 15.22
N ALA A 203 0.22 36.99 16.53
CA ALA A 203 0.14 35.94 17.54
C ALA A 203 -1.28 35.37 17.74
N GLU A 204 -2.33 36.17 17.48
CA GLU A 204 -3.71 35.70 17.56
C GLU A 204 -4.08 34.85 16.35
N LEU A 205 -3.55 35.21 15.17
CA LEU A 205 -3.72 34.43 13.96
C LEU A 205 -3.05 33.06 14.11
N ASP A 206 -1.82 33.01 14.62
CA ASP A 206 -1.11 31.76 14.91
C ASP A 206 -1.91 30.85 15.84
N ARG A 207 -2.41 31.37 16.98
CA ARG A 207 -3.27 30.60 17.91
C ARG A 207 -4.60 30.17 17.30
N ALA A 208 -5.14 30.94 16.36
CA ALA A 208 -6.37 30.57 15.66
C ALA A 208 -6.12 29.43 14.66
N VAL A 209 -4.97 29.45 13.99
CA VAL A 209 -4.50 28.38 13.10
C VAL A 209 -4.20 27.11 13.88
N GLU A 210 -3.52 27.18 15.03
CA GLU A 210 -3.28 26.02 15.91
C GLU A 210 -4.58 25.36 16.38
N ARG A 211 -5.57 26.16 16.80
CA ARG A 211 -6.91 25.63 17.15
C ARG A 211 -7.64 25.04 15.96
N ALA A 212 -7.44 25.58 14.76
CA ALA A 212 -7.98 25.01 13.53
C ALA A 212 -7.30 23.67 13.18
N ALA A 213 -5.99 23.54 13.39
CA ALA A 213 -5.25 22.30 13.21
C ALA A 213 -5.78 21.19 14.13
N GLY A 214 -6.02 21.51 15.41
CA GLY A 214 -6.64 20.57 16.36
C GLY A 214 -8.02 20.08 15.88
N ARG A 215 -8.89 20.99 15.44
CA ARG A 215 -10.21 20.62 14.90
C ARG A 215 -10.12 19.74 13.64
N VAL A 216 -9.15 19.98 12.77
CA VAL A 216 -8.91 19.13 11.59
C VAL A 216 -8.43 17.74 12.03
N ALA A 217 -7.56 17.67 13.03
CA ALA A 217 -7.08 16.42 13.59
C ALA A 217 -8.23 15.59 14.20
N ASP A 218 -9.08 16.23 14.99
CA ASP A 218 -10.24 15.59 15.61
C ASP A 218 -11.25 15.12 14.56
N ALA A 219 -11.55 15.95 13.55
CA ALA A 219 -12.53 15.62 12.50
C ALA A 219 -12.09 14.47 11.59
N LEU A 220 -10.78 14.32 11.39
CA LEU A 220 -10.19 13.28 10.53
C LEU A 220 -9.65 12.09 11.33
N ASP A 221 -9.73 12.15 12.67
CA ASP A 221 -9.18 11.15 13.60
C ASP A 221 -7.69 10.89 13.30
N LEU A 222 -6.91 11.98 13.28
CA LEU A 222 -5.47 11.95 13.00
C LEU A 222 -4.67 11.71 14.28
N PRO A 223 -3.53 10.99 14.22
CA PRO A 223 -2.69 10.72 15.39
C PRO A 223 -2.06 11.98 15.98
N ARG A 224 -1.93 13.06 15.19
CA ARG A 224 -1.43 14.36 15.62
C ARG A 224 -2.01 15.48 14.76
N ALA A 225 -2.05 16.68 15.33
CA ALA A 225 -2.40 17.88 14.58
C ALA A 225 -1.32 18.24 13.56
N PRO A 226 -1.71 18.78 12.38
CA PRO A 226 -0.76 19.22 11.37
C PRO A 226 0.00 20.48 11.84
N ASP A 227 1.25 20.59 11.38
CA ASP A 227 2.18 21.64 11.79
C ASP A 227 1.67 23.03 11.35
N CYS A 228 1.79 23.99 12.26
CA CYS A 228 1.33 25.37 12.05
C CYS A 228 2.54 26.29 11.85
N PRO A 229 2.88 26.68 10.61
CA PRO A 229 3.96 27.64 10.39
C PRO A 229 3.56 29.00 10.97
N ARG A 230 4.49 29.70 11.61
CA ARG A 230 4.24 31.06 12.13
C ARG A 230 3.97 32.07 11.02
N ALA A 231 3.07 33.01 11.29
CA ALA A 231 2.78 34.10 10.39
C ALA A 231 3.98 35.06 10.25
N PRO A 232 4.35 35.47 9.03
CA PRO A 232 5.39 36.50 8.84
C PRO A 232 4.88 37.85 9.35
N ASP A 233 5.79 38.76 9.70
CA ASP A 233 5.40 40.10 10.14
C ASP A 233 4.50 40.82 9.12
N PRO A 234 3.46 41.55 9.56
CA PRO A 234 2.59 42.27 8.66
C PRO A 234 3.34 43.40 7.96
N PRO A 235 2.96 43.76 6.72
CA PRO A 235 3.59 44.89 6.01
C PRO A 235 3.45 46.17 6.86
N ARG A 236 4.59 46.81 7.16
CA ARG A 236 4.61 48.13 7.79
C ARG A 236 4.25 49.16 6.73
N GLY A 237 3.23 49.99 6.98
CA GLY A 237 2.82 51.05 6.06
C GLY A 237 3.98 52.00 5.75
N GLY A 238 4.39 52.09 4.48
CA GLY A 238 5.49 52.95 4.05
C GLY A 238 5.07 54.42 4.03
N GLY A 239 5.44 55.17 5.07
CA GLY A 239 5.02 56.56 5.28
C GLY A 239 5.56 57.62 4.30
N LEU A 240 6.30 57.26 3.25
CA LEU A 240 6.97 58.24 2.37
C LEU A 240 6.21 58.60 1.09
N MET A 241 5.25 57.78 0.62
CA MET A 241 4.48 58.08 -0.59
C MET A 241 3.21 58.91 -0.31
N GLU A 242 2.84 59.08 0.96
CA GLU A 242 1.60 59.73 1.40
C GLU A 242 1.66 61.26 1.42
N ALA A 243 2.85 61.85 1.50
CA ALA A 243 3.01 63.31 1.39
C ALA A 243 2.60 63.82 -0.01
N GLY A 244 2.79 63.03 -1.07
CA GLY A 244 2.50 63.46 -2.45
C GLY A 244 1.02 63.54 -2.80
N VAL A 245 0.19 62.62 -2.29
CA VAL A 245 -1.26 62.59 -2.57
C VAL A 245 -2.02 63.63 -1.73
N GLY A 246 -1.55 63.90 -0.50
CA GLY A 246 -2.07 64.97 0.33
C GLY A 246 -1.90 66.35 -0.32
N VAL A 247 -0.77 66.61 -0.97
CA VAL A 247 -0.51 67.87 -1.70
C VAL A 247 -1.41 68.02 -2.93
N LEU A 248 -1.68 66.94 -3.66
CA LEU A 248 -2.53 66.95 -4.86
C LEU A 248 -4.02 67.15 -4.53
N THR A 249 -4.50 66.56 -3.43
CA THR A 249 -5.88 66.74 -2.95
C THR A 249 -6.09 68.10 -2.29
N LEU A 250 -5.07 68.66 -1.64
CA LEU A 250 -5.09 70.04 -1.12
C LEU A 250 -5.18 71.07 -2.26
N GLY A 251 -4.48 70.83 -3.37
CA GLY A 251 -4.58 71.66 -4.59
C GLY A 251 -5.96 71.66 -5.24
N ALA A 252 -6.66 70.50 -5.24
CA ALA A 252 -8.02 70.40 -5.75
C ALA A 252 -9.09 71.02 -4.81
N ALA A 253 -8.91 70.88 -3.50
CA ALA A 253 -9.80 71.46 -2.48
C ALA A 253 -9.72 73.00 -2.40
N LEU A 254 -8.54 73.57 -2.66
CA LEU A 254 -8.38 75.03 -2.81
C LEU A 254 -9.09 75.56 -4.06
N GLY A 255 -9.24 74.74 -5.11
CA GLY A 255 -10.00 75.10 -6.32
C GLY A 255 -11.52 75.16 -6.14
N THR A 256 -12.08 74.46 -5.14
CA THR A 256 -13.52 74.41 -4.86
C THR A 256 -13.98 75.32 -3.72
N GLY A 257 -13.06 76.06 -3.08
CA GLY A 257 -13.34 77.02 -2.00
C GLY A 257 -14.29 78.19 -2.37
N GLY A 258 -14.67 78.33 -3.63
CA GLY A 258 -15.64 79.32 -4.10
C GLY A 258 -17.07 79.13 -3.60
N LEU A 259 -17.44 77.92 -3.12
CA LEU A 259 -18.83 77.61 -2.72
C LEU A 259 -19.20 78.09 -1.30
N LEU A 260 -18.23 78.28 -0.40
CA LEU A 260 -18.47 78.81 0.95
C LEU A 260 -18.30 80.34 1.04
N GLY A 261 -17.70 80.96 0.03
CA GLY A 261 -17.39 82.40 0.02
C GLY A 261 -18.62 83.30 -0.01
N ALA A 262 -19.69 82.88 -0.68
CA ALA A 262 -20.94 83.66 -0.79
C ALA A 262 -21.73 83.76 0.53
N PRO A 263 -22.01 82.66 1.27
CA PRO A 263 -22.73 82.73 2.54
C PRO A 263 -21.90 83.37 3.67
N LEU A 264 -20.58 83.15 3.71
CA LEU A 264 -19.71 83.72 4.75
C LEU A 264 -19.50 85.24 4.60
N ARG A 265 -19.49 85.76 3.36
CA ARG A 265 -19.47 87.21 3.10
C ARG A 265 -20.80 87.88 3.46
N TRP A 266 -21.93 87.19 3.25
CA TRP A 266 -23.25 87.69 3.64
C TRP A 266 -23.39 87.84 5.16
N ALA A 267 -22.67 87.02 5.94
CA ALA A 267 -22.58 87.12 7.40
C ALA A 267 -21.60 88.21 7.93
N GLY A 268 -21.04 89.06 7.05
CA GLY A 268 -20.23 90.22 7.45
C GLY A 268 -18.76 89.92 7.78
N LEU A 269 -18.25 88.73 7.48
CA LEU A 269 -16.84 88.37 7.74
C LEU A 269 -15.88 89.05 6.75
N PRO A 270 -14.75 89.60 7.22
CA PRO A 270 -13.74 90.18 6.33
C PRO A 270 -13.09 89.08 5.48
N GLY A 271 -12.71 89.41 4.24
CA GLY A 271 -12.27 88.45 3.23
C GLY A 271 -11.10 87.55 3.66
N TRP A 272 -10.22 88.04 4.56
CA TRP A 272 -9.13 87.25 5.11
C TRP A 272 -9.62 86.12 6.04
N ALA A 273 -10.70 86.34 6.81
CA ALA A 273 -11.26 85.35 7.72
C ALA A 273 -12.02 84.26 6.94
N VAL A 274 -12.73 84.62 5.88
CA VAL A 274 -13.38 83.67 4.97
C VAL A 274 -12.35 82.77 4.28
N GLY A 275 -11.22 83.35 3.85
CA GLY A 275 -10.10 82.60 3.30
C GLY A 275 -9.49 81.62 4.31
N ALA A 276 -9.22 82.08 5.52
CA ALA A 276 -8.65 81.24 6.59
C ALA A 276 -9.57 80.06 6.97
N ILE A 277 -10.87 80.30 7.13
CA ILE A 277 -11.85 79.24 7.49
C ILE A 277 -11.95 78.19 6.37
N THR A 278 -11.99 78.62 5.11
CA THR A 278 -12.10 77.70 3.97
C THR A 278 -10.87 76.81 3.84
N VAL A 279 -9.67 77.37 4.08
CA VAL A 279 -8.42 76.61 4.10
C VAL A 279 -8.43 75.58 5.24
N VAL A 280 -8.80 75.98 6.45
CA VAL A 280 -8.84 75.07 7.61
C VAL A 280 -9.83 73.93 7.39
N VAL A 281 -11.04 74.22 6.90
CA VAL A 281 -12.06 73.20 6.62
C VAL A 281 -11.61 72.28 5.47
N GLY A 282 -11.02 72.82 4.41
CA GLY A 282 -10.48 72.04 3.30
C GLY A 282 -9.35 71.10 3.73
N VAL A 283 -8.42 71.58 4.57
CA VAL A 283 -7.34 70.77 5.17
C VAL A 283 -7.92 69.67 6.06
N ALA A 284 -8.87 69.99 6.93
CA ALA A 284 -9.49 69.03 7.83
C ALA A 284 -10.24 67.92 7.07
N LEU A 285 -10.98 68.27 6.01
CA LEU A 285 -11.68 67.30 5.17
C LEU A 285 -10.69 66.42 4.39
N ALA A 286 -9.64 67.01 3.82
CA ALA A 286 -8.60 66.27 3.12
C ALA A 286 -7.87 65.29 4.05
N LEU A 287 -7.56 65.70 5.28
CA LEU A 287 -6.99 64.82 6.31
C LEU A 287 -7.96 63.69 6.68
N ALA A 288 -9.25 63.98 6.88
CA ALA A 288 -10.23 62.95 7.20
C ALA A 288 -10.38 61.90 6.09
N LEU A 289 -10.40 62.34 4.82
CA LEU A 289 -10.45 61.44 3.65
C LEU A 289 -9.16 60.65 3.48
N ALA A 290 -8.00 61.28 3.69
CA ALA A 290 -6.70 60.61 3.64
C ALA A 290 -6.59 59.52 4.72
N ILE A 291 -6.98 59.83 5.96
CA ILE A 291 -7.01 58.85 7.07
C ILE A 291 -8.00 57.72 6.78
N GLY A 292 -9.17 58.03 6.21
CA GLY A 292 -10.16 57.03 5.82
C GLY A 292 -9.67 56.10 4.70
N ALA A 293 -9.05 56.66 3.67
CA ALA A 293 -8.45 55.90 2.56
C ALA A 293 -7.28 55.04 3.05
N TRP A 294 -6.46 55.59 3.93
CA TRP A 294 -5.35 54.89 4.59
C TRP A 294 -5.84 53.70 5.41
N ARG A 295 -6.84 53.89 6.27
CA ARG A 295 -7.44 52.80 7.06
C ARG A 295 -7.95 51.67 6.18
N ARG A 296 -8.70 51.99 5.12
CA ARG A 296 -9.21 50.98 4.18
C ARG A 296 -8.09 50.24 3.46
N ARG A 297 -6.99 50.93 3.13
CA ARG A 297 -5.82 50.31 2.50
C ARG A 297 -5.10 49.38 3.47
N CYS A 298 -4.84 49.82 4.71
CA CYS A 298 -4.24 48.98 5.74
C CYS A 298 -5.11 47.76 6.06
N GLU A 299 -6.44 47.91 6.10
CA GLU A 299 -7.38 46.78 6.26
C GLU A 299 -7.27 45.78 5.10
N ARG A 300 -7.19 46.26 3.85
CA ARG A 300 -7.00 45.39 2.67
C ARG A 300 -5.64 44.70 2.65
N GLU A 301 -4.57 45.41 2.99
CA GLU A 301 -3.21 44.85 3.04
C GLU A 301 -3.10 43.79 4.14
N ARG A 302 -3.73 44.01 5.30
CA ARG A 302 -3.82 43.01 6.37
C ARG A 302 -4.68 41.80 5.98
N ALA A 303 -5.82 42.03 5.33
CA ALA A 303 -6.66 40.93 4.84
C ALA A 303 -5.92 40.09 3.78
N ALA A 304 -5.18 40.74 2.87
CA ALA A 304 -4.35 40.06 1.88
C ALA A 304 -3.19 39.29 2.52
N TRP A 305 -2.52 39.87 3.52
CA TRP A 305 -1.47 39.20 4.30
C TRP A 305 -2.02 37.94 5.01
N ALA A 306 -3.16 38.06 5.69
CA ALA A 306 -3.77 36.93 6.38
C ALA A 306 -4.22 35.84 5.39
N ALA A 307 -4.82 36.22 4.26
CA ALA A 307 -5.21 35.29 3.21
C ALA A 307 -4.00 34.55 2.60
N ALA A 308 -2.90 35.27 2.34
CA ALA A 308 -1.66 34.67 1.85
C ALA A 308 -1.06 33.67 2.86
N HIS A 309 -1.11 34.01 4.15
CA HIS A 309 -0.67 33.11 5.22
C HIS A 309 -1.55 31.85 5.30
N LEU A 310 -2.88 31.99 5.33
CA LEU A 310 -3.81 30.85 5.37
C LEU A 310 -3.68 29.96 4.12
N ALA A 311 -3.41 30.53 2.95
CA ALA A 311 -3.14 29.77 1.74
C ALA A 311 -1.81 28.97 1.79
N LYS A 312 -0.82 29.46 2.55
CA LYS A 312 0.43 28.72 2.82
C LYS A 312 0.16 27.58 3.81
N VAL A 313 -0.59 27.84 4.88
CA VAL A 313 -1.00 26.86 5.88
C VAL A 313 -1.76 25.71 5.23
N ARG A 314 -2.79 26.01 4.42
CA ARG A 314 -3.56 25.01 3.66
C ARG A 314 -2.66 24.05 2.88
N ARG A 315 -1.74 24.58 2.08
CA ARG A 315 -0.79 23.78 1.27
C ARG A 315 0.20 22.97 2.13
N GLY A 316 0.49 23.42 3.35
CA GLY A 316 1.27 22.66 4.33
C GLY A 316 0.47 21.46 4.82
N TRP A 317 -0.74 21.72 5.33
CA TRP A 317 -1.63 20.70 5.88
C TRP A 317 -2.03 19.65 4.85
N ASP A 318 -2.36 20.04 3.62
CA ASP A 318 -2.67 19.11 2.53
C ASP A 318 -1.54 18.08 2.33
N ARG A 319 -0.28 18.53 2.33
CA ARG A 319 0.88 17.66 2.13
C ARG A 319 1.16 16.77 3.34
N GLU A 320 1.07 17.33 4.54
CA GLU A 320 1.37 16.61 5.77
C GLU A 320 0.30 15.55 6.08
N ILE A 321 -0.98 15.91 5.95
CA ILE A 321 -2.09 14.96 6.15
C ILE A 321 -2.03 13.86 5.08
N ALA A 322 -1.72 14.20 3.83
CA ALA A 322 -1.48 13.19 2.81
C ALA A 322 -0.25 12.29 3.09
N ALA A 323 0.74 12.75 3.84
CA ALA A 323 1.85 11.91 4.30
C ALA A 323 1.40 10.97 5.44
N MET A 324 0.72 11.50 6.45
CA MET A 324 0.19 10.71 7.57
C MET A 324 -0.75 9.59 7.09
N LEU A 325 -1.67 9.89 6.18
CA LEU A 325 -2.60 8.90 5.60
C LEU A 325 -1.92 7.90 4.66
N ARG A 326 -0.69 8.17 4.18
CA ARG A 326 0.11 7.20 3.42
C ARG A 326 0.88 6.27 4.34
N ASP A 327 1.41 6.79 5.44
CA ASP A 327 2.10 5.98 6.44
C ASP A 327 1.14 5.01 7.14
N GLU A 328 -0.08 5.45 7.44
CA GLU A 328 -1.13 4.59 8.00
C GLU A 328 -1.60 3.50 7.01
N ALA A 329 -1.68 3.83 5.72
CA ALA A 329 -2.06 2.89 4.67
C ALA A 329 -0.93 1.97 4.23
N ARG A 330 0.28 2.09 4.81
CA ARG A 330 1.43 1.30 4.39
C ARG A 330 1.22 -0.16 4.78
N PRO A 331 1.33 -1.11 3.82
CA PRO A 331 1.25 -2.52 4.16
C PRO A 331 2.32 -2.85 5.21
N PRO A 332 2.02 -3.74 6.18
CA PRO A 332 3.03 -4.18 7.14
C PRO A 332 4.26 -4.71 6.40
N PRO A 333 5.48 -4.47 6.93
CA PRO A 333 6.67 -4.97 6.28
C PRO A 333 6.65 -6.49 6.20
N ASP A 334 7.29 -7.05 5.18
CA ASP A 334 7.42 -8.50 5.03
C ASP A 334 8.00 -9.12 6.31
N GLY A 335 7.48 -10.31 6.65
CA GLY A 335 7.83 -10.98 7.90
C GLY A 335 7.29 -10.32 9.19
N TRP A 336 6.44 -9.29 9.12
CA TRP A 336 5.75 -8.74 10.31
C TRP A 336 5.00 -9.83 11.08
N ARG A 337 4.27 -10.71 10.37
CA ARG A 337 3.56 -11.85 10.99
C ARG A 337 4.50 -12.82 11.70
N ALA A 338 5.62 -13.15 11.09
CA ALA A 338 6.62 -14.06 11.70
C ALA A 338 7.21 -13.43 12.97
N ARG A 339 7.50 -12.13 12.95
CA ARG A 339 7.97 -11.38 14.12
C ARG A 339 6.91 -11.28 15.23
N HIS A 340 5.65 -11.05 14.85
CA HIS A 340 4.56 -10.95 15.82
C HIS A 340 4.21 -12.30 16.45
N LEU A 341 4.23 -13.39 15.67
CA LEU A 341 4.08 -14.75 16.18
C LEU A 341 5.26 -15.15 17.05
N ALA A 342 6.50 -14.85 16.64
CA ALA A 342 7.67 -15.10 17.49
C ALA A 342 7.62 -14.30 18.80
N GLY A 343 7.11 -13.07 18.76
CA GLY A 343 6.90 -12.25 19.96
C GLY A 343 5.80 -12.80 20.88
N ALA A 344 4.66 -13.20 20.31
CA ALA A 344 3.56 -13.81 21.05
C ALA A 344 3.98 -15.15 21.69
N LEU A 345 4.70 -15.98 20.93
CA LEU A 345 5.27 -17.24 21.42
C LEU A 345 6.23 -16.98 22.58
N ARG A 346 7.16 -16.02 22.47
CA ARG A 346 8.06 -15.66 23.59
C ARG A 346 7.31 -15.17 24.83
N ALA A 347 6.20 -14.46 24.67
CA ALA A 347 5.39 -13.97 25.78
C ALA A 347 4.63 -15.12 26.47
N GLU A 348 4.17 -16.11 25.73
CA GLU A 348 3.51 -17.30 26.28
C GLU A 348 4.50 -18.31 26.87
N THR A 349 5.68 -18.47 26.28
CA THR A 349 6.68 -19.44 26.75
C THR A 349 7.58 -18.92 27.87
N GLY A 350 7.47 -17.63 28.23
CA GLY A 350 8.36 -17.00 29.20
C GLY A 350 9.80 -17.00 28.71
N GLY A 351 10.17 -15.99 27.92
CA GLY A 351 11.57 -15.72 27.60
C GLY A 351 12.40 -15.40 28.83
#